data_AF-A0A2D6SVM7-F1
#
_entry.id   AF-A0A2D6SVM7-F1
#
_cell.length_a   1.000
_cell.length_b   1.000
_cell.length_c   1.000
_cell.angle_alpha   90.00
_cell.angle_beta   90.00
_cell.angle_gamma   90.00
#
_symmetry.space_group_name_H-M   'P 1'
#
loop_
_entity.id
_entity.type
_entity.pdbx_description
1 polymer ?
#
loop_
_entity_poly.entity_id
_entity_poly.type
_entity_poly.pdbx_seq_one_letter_code
_entity_poly.pdbx_strand_id
1 'polypeptide(L)'
;MFNGLLGLDWCSVTSEGLRSLESLPSVTHLDLAHTNIDSSLARTISKMPNLRRLKLTGTRIGDEFFKHWGEHSKLMQLSVDSTRITDRAVKSLADNPPPNLSILDLNPADGITKNAANDVIRIKTLTFLAAPKSFDTETRTRIQKAIPGITIVGLY
;
A
#
# COMPACT_ATOMS: atom_id res chain seq x y z
N MET A 1 9.62 20.88 -10.35
CA MET A 1 9.32 19.80 -11.33
C MET A 1 9.27 18.49 -10.58
N PHE A 2 8.17 17.74 -10.64
CA PHE A 2 8.09 16.39 -10.07
C PHE A 2 8.81 15.42 -11.03
N ASN A 3 10.12 15.26 -10.85
CA ASN A 3 10.87 14.28 -11.63
C ASN A 3 10.46 12.86 -11.19
N GLY A 4 9.96 12.05 -12.12
CA GLY A 4 9.67 10.63 -11.88
C GLY A 4 8.22 10.29 -11.54
N LEU A 5 7.26 11.17 -11.82
CA LEU A 5 5.84 10.84 -11.75
C LEU A 5 5.37 10.19 -13.06
N LEU A 6 4.74 9.03 -12.93
CA LEU A 6 4.03 8.34 -14.00
C LEU A 6 2.59 8.08 -13.53
N GLY A 7 1.65 8.88 -14.04
CA GLY A 7 0.21 8.70 -13.80
C GLY A 7 -0.42 7.92 -14.95
N LEU A 8 -1.02 6.78 -14.63
CA LEU A 8 -1.78 5.94 -15.56
C LEU A 8 -3.17 5.62 -14.97
N ASP A 9 -3.62 6.43 -14.02
CA ASP A 9 -4.94 6.29 -13.41
C ASP A 9 -6.03 6.39 -14.49
N TRP A 10 -7.10 5.62 -14.30
CA TRP A 10 -8.22 5.50 -15.24
C TRP A 10 -7.86 5.04 -16.66
N CYS A 11 -6.62 4.61 -16.91
CA CYS A 11 -6.19 4.07 -18.20
C CYS A 11 -6.51 2.58 -18.31
N SER A 12 -6.65 2.10 -19.56
CA SER A 12 -6.83 0.67 -19.86
C SER A 12 -5.50 -0.10 -19.85
N VAL A 13 -4.75 0.01 -18.75
CA VAL A 13 -3.48 -0.71 -18.56
C VAL A 13 -3.69 -2.04 -17.84
N THR A 14 -2.83 -3.02 -18.13
CA THR A 14 -2.81 -4.35 -17.51
C THR A 14 -1.48 -4.61 -16.82
N SER A 15 -1.44 -5.54 -15.86
CA SER A 15 -0.21 -5.91 -15.15
C SER A 15 0.89 -6.37 -16.10
N GLU A 16 0.51 -7.05 -17.19
CA GLU A 16 1.43 -7.48 -18.24
C GLU A 16 1.97 -6.29 -19.05
N GLY A 17 1.10 -5.34 -19.42
CA GLY A 17 1.50 -4.14 -20.15
C GLY A 17 2.48 -3.24 -19.39
N LEU A 18 2.50 -3.32 -18.05
CA LEU A 18 3.43 -2.57 -17.21
C LEU A 18 4.78 -3.27 -16.98
N ARG A 19 4.99 -4.51 -17.47
CA ARG A 19 6.27 -5.23 -17.27
C ARG A 19 7.49 -4.44 -17.74
N SER A 20 7.36 -3.67 -18.82
CA SER A 20 8.43 -2.82 -19.35
C SER A 20 8.87 -1.71 -18.39
N LEU A 21 8.08 -1.41 -17.35
CA LEU A 21 8.40 -0.38 -16.35
C LEU A 21 9.35 -0.87 -15.25
N GLU A 22 9.61 -2.19 -15.15
CA GLU A 22 10.35 -2.80 -14.03
C GLU A 22 11.77 -2.24 -13.85
N SER A 23 12.36 -1.69 -14.92
CA SER A 23 13.74 -1.17 -14.92
C SER A 23 13.82 0.35 -15.07
N LEU A 24 12.71 1.08 -15.10
CA LEU A 24 12.73 2.53 -15.29
C LEU A 24 13.31 3.24 -14.06
N PRO A 25 14.55 3.74 -14.12
CA PRO A 25 15.23 4.27 -12.94
C PRO A 25 14.66 5.62 -12.52
N SER A 26 13.96 6.31 -13.40
CA SER A 26 13.40 7.64 -13.14
C SER A 26 12.09 7.59 -12.36
N VAL A 27 11.34 6.49 -12.38
CA VAL A 27 10.01 6.44 -11.76
C VAL A 27 10.15 6.37 -10.24
N THR A 28 9.62 7.39 -9.58
CA THR A 28 9.57 7.52 -8.13
C THR A 28 8.13 7.52 -7.61
N HIS A 29 7.17 7.89 -8.46
CA HIS A 29 5.74 7.94 -8.15
C HIS A 29 4.98 7.24 -9.26
N LEU A 30 4.21 6.22 -8.90
CA LEU A 30 3.39 5.47 -9.83
C LEU A 30 1.93 5.50 -9.35
N ASP A 31 1.07 6.11 -10.17
CA ASP A 31 -0.38 6.15 -9.93
C ASP A 31 -1.07 5.20 -10.91
N LEU A 32 -1.70 4.15 -10.38
CA LEU A 32 -2.44 3.13 -11.12
C LEU A 32 -3.89 3.03 -10.63
N ALA A 33 -4.41 4.08 -9.99
CA ALA A 33 -5.75 4.07 -9.46
C ALA A 33 -6.80 3.77 -10.56
N HIS A 34 -7.80 2.96 -10.24
CA HIS A 34 -8.92 2.62 -11.13
C HIS A 34 -8.51 2.01 -12.48
N THR A 35 -7.49 1.15 -12.46
CA THR A 35 -7.01 0.39 -13.64
C THR A 35 -7.31 -1.11 -13.51
N ASN A 36 -7.15 -1.88 -14.60
CA ASN A 36 -7.36 -3.35 -14.59
C ASN A 36 -6.12 -4.12 -14.12
N ILE A 37 -5.43 -3.60 -13.11
CA ILE A 37 -4.26 -4.20 -12.48
C ILE A 37 -4.67 -5.29 -11.50
N ASP A 38 -3.88 -6.37 -11.47
CA ASP A 38 -4.03 -7.53 -10.58
C ASP A 38 -2.75 -7.81 -9.78
N SER A 39 -2.78 -8.82 -8.91
CA SER A 39 -1.64 -9.16 -8.04
C SER A 39 -0.38 -9.62 -8.79
N SER A 40 -0.45 -9.92 -10.09
CA SER A 40 0.75 -10.29 -10.86
C SER A 40 1.73 -9.11 -11.04
N LEU A 41 1.23 -7.87 -10.89
CA LEU A 41 2.03 -6.64 -10.92
C LEU A 41 3.12 -6.61 -9.84
N ALA A 42 2.97 -7.34 -8.73
CA ALA A 42 3.92 -7.34 -7.61
C ALA A 42 5.38 -7.59 -8.06
N ARG A 43 5.61 -8.47 -9.04
CA ARG A 43 6.95 -8.79 -9.56
C ARG A 43 7.58 -7.63 -10.35
N THR A 44 6.76 -6.87 -11.06
CA THR A 44 7.21 -5.68 -11.80
C THR A 44 7.59 -4.59 -10.81
N ILE A 45 6.71 -4.36 -9.83
CA ILE A 45 6.88 -3.33 -8.81
C ILE A 45 8.16 -3.60 -8.03
N SER A 46 8.37 -4.80 -7.48
CA SER A 46 9.53 -5.12 -6.64
C SER A 46 10.90 -4.82 -7.25
N LYS A 47 10.97 -4.76 -8.59
CA LYS A 47 12.19 -4.42 -9.33
C LYS A 47 12.42 -2.92 -9.54
N MET A 48 11.44 -2.06 -9.31
CA MET A 48 11.53 -0.61 -9.53
C MET A 48 12.39 0.05 -8.41
N PRO A 49 13.68 0.37 -8.68
CA PRO A 49 14.67 0.61 -7.61
C PRO A 49 14.50 1.96 -6.90
N ASN A 50 13.72 2.86 -7.48
CA ASN A 50 13.53 4.23 -7.00
C ASN A 50 12.08 4.55 -6.63
N LEU A 51 11.18 3.55 -6.65
CA LEU A 51 9.77 3.77 -6.33
C LEU A 51 9.61 4.17 -4.86
N ARG A 52 8.96 5.32 -4.64
CA ARG A 52 8.70 5.92 -3.33
C ARG A 52 7.22 6.01 -3.01
N ARG A 53 6.37 6.18 -4.02
CA ARG A 53 4.92 6.27 -3.86
C ARG A 53 4.23 5.37 -4.87
N LEU A 54 3.32 4.54 -4.38
CA LEU A 54 2.51 3.64 -5.19
C LEU A 54 1.04 3.75 -4.79
N LYS A 55 0.20 4.10 -5.77
CA LYS A 55 -1.26 4.10 -5.60
C LYS A 55 -1.88 3.00 -6.45
N LEU A 56 -2.68 2.17 -5.80
CA LEU A 56 -3.38 1.01 -6.38
C LEU A 56 -4.88 1.06 -6.04
N THR A 57 -5.37 2.25 -5.71
CA THR A 57 -6.77 2.51 -5.35
C THR A 57 -7.72 1.91 -6.39
N GLY A 58 -8.69 1.11 -5.97
CA GLY A 58 -9.72 0.58 -6.88
C GLY A 58 -9.23 -0.43 -7.91
N THR A 59 -8.04 -1.03 -7.71
CA THR A 59 -7.52 -2.10 -8.57
C THR A 59 -7.99 -3.49 -8.10
N ARG A 60 -7.68 -4.54 -8.87
CA ARG A 60 -8.09 -5.93 -8.59
C ARG A 60 -7.05 -6.71 -7.78
N ILE A 61 -6.08 -6.03 -7.17
CA ILE A 61 -5.09 -6.69 -6.31
C ILE A 61 -5.78 -7.34 -5.09
N GLY A 62 -5.19 -8.44 -4.62
CA GLY A 62 -5.53 -9.12 -3.36
C GLY A 62 -4.27 -9.53 -2.61
N ASP A 63 -4.42 -10.31 -1.53
CA ASP A 63 -3.34 -10.64 -0.57
C ASP A 63 -2.03 -11.15 -1.21
N GLU A 64 -2.15 -11.88 -2.31
CA GLU A 64 -1.02 -12.41 -3.10
C GLU A 64 -0.03 -11.34 -3.55
N PHE A 65 -0.49 -10.09 -3.71
CA PHE A 65 0.35 -8.96 -4.08
C PHE A 65 1.47 -8.70 -3.07
N PHE A 66 1.23 -8.98 -1.78
CA PHE A 66 2.15 -8.66 -0.70
C PHE A 66 3.20 -9.74 -0.43
N LYS A 67 3.14 -10.90 -1.11
CA LYS A 67 4.12 -11.98 -0.93
C LYS A 67 5.56 -11.59 -1.31
N HIS A 68 5.73 -10.57 -2.16
CA HIS A 68 7.02 -10.10 -2.67
C HIS A 68 7.34 -8.65 -2.26
N TRP A 69 6.64 -8.13 -1.24
CA TRP A 69 6.60 -6.70 -0.95
C TRP A 69 7.89 -6.13 -0.31
N GLY A 70 8.59 -6.92 0.52
CA GLY A 70 9.76 -6.45 1.27
C GLY A 70 11.07 -6.35 0.48
N GLU A 71 11.05 -6.60 -0.83
CA GLU A 71 12.19 -6.33 -1.72
C GLU A 71 12.34 -4.81 -2.03
N HIS A 72 11.30 -4.01 -1.74
CA HIS A 72 11.30 -2.58 -2.01
C HIS A 72 11.97 -1.74 -0.91
N SER A 73 13.20 -1.31 -1.15
CA SER A 73 13.97 -0.55 -0.17
C SER A 73 13.53 0.91 0.01
N LYS A 74 12.91 1.54 -0.99
CA LYS A 74 12.66 3.00 -0.98
C LYS A 74 11.20 3.41 -0.88
N LEU A 75 10.26 2.45 -0.82
CA LEU A 75 8.84 2.79 -0.78
C LEU A 75 8.49 3.48 0.54
N MET A 76 7.82 4.62 0.43
CA MET A 76 7.43 5.48 1.55
C MET A 76 5.93 5.58 1.72
N GLN A 77 5.18 5.49 0.62
CA GLN A 77 3.73 5.67 0.63
C GLN A 77 3.07 4.58 -0.23
N LEU A 78 2.07 3.94 0.36
CA LEU A 78 1.25 2.92 -0.29
C LEU A 78 -0.23 3.24 -0.10
N SER A 79 -0.98 3.30 -1.21
CA SER A 79 -2.45 3.29 -1.19
C SER A 79 -2.98 2.03 -1.84
N VAL A 80 -3.75 1.24 -1.09
CA VAL A 80 -4.38 -0.02 -1.53
C VAL A 80 -5.85 -0.07 -1.12
N ASP A 81 -6.45 1.10 -0.98
CA ASP A 81 -7.87 1.25 -0.71
C ASP A 81 -8.72 0.83 -1.91
N SER A 82 -9.97 0.45 -1.65
CA SER A 82 -10.93 -0.09 -2.61
C SER A 82 -10.42 -1.31 -3.39
N THR A 83 -9.55 -2.12 -2.77
CA THR A 83 -9.01 -3.37 -3.35
C THR A 83 -9.57 -4.62 -2.66
N ARG A 84 -9.13 -5.82 -3.07
CA ARG A 84 -9.62 -7.11 -2.54
C ARG A 84 -8.73 -7.68 -1.43
N ILE A 85 -7.95 -6.82 -0.78
CA ILE A 85 -7.04 -7.21 0.28
C ILE A 85 -7.80 -7.53 1.58
N THR A 86 -7.22 -8.40 2.39
CA THR A 86 -7.73 -8.78 3.71
C THR A 86 -6.65 -8.59 4.78
N ASP A 87 -6.99 -8.90 6.04
CA ASP A 87 -6.02 -8.91 7.16
C ASP A 87 -4.72 -9.67 6.81
N ARG A 88 -4.77 -10.68 5.92
CA ARG A 88 -3.59 -11.43 5.47
C ARG A 88 -2.60 -10.57 4.68
N ALA A 89 -3.07 -9.61 3.90
CA ALA A 89 -2.20 -8.64 3.23
C ALA A 89 -1.44 -7.78 4.24
N VAL A 90 -2.14 -7.27 5.26
CA VAL A 90 -1.54 -6.45 6.32
C VAL A 90 -0.55 -7.26 7.15
N LYS A 91 -0.87 -8.52 7.46
CA LYS A 91 0.08 -9.44 8.09
C LYS A 91 1.34 -9.63 7.24
N SER A 92 1.18 -9.89 5.94
CA SER A 92 2.32 -10.09 5.02
C SER A 92 3.20 -8.82 4.94
N LEU A 93 2.55 -7.65 4.89
CA LEU A 93 3.22 -6.35 4.95
C LEU A 93 3.99 -6.16 6.28
N ALA A 94 3.41 -6.57 7.40
CA ALA A 94 4.03 -6.47 8.73
C ALA A 94 5.14 -7.50 8.98
N ASP A 95 5.09 -8.65 8.31
CA ASP A 95 6.14 -9.68 8.37
C ASP A 95 7.42 -9.23 7.63
N ASN A 96 7.29 -8.39 6.60
CA ASN A 96 8.42 -7.82 5.86
C ASN A 96 8.15 -6.38 5.38
N PRO A 97 8.11 -5.40 6.29
CA PRO A 97 7.75 -4.02 5.95
C PRO A 97 8.88 -3.33 5.19
N PRO A 98 8.59 -2.55 4.13
CA PRO A 98 9.58 -1.68 3.52
C PRO A 98 10.16 -0.75 4.60
N PRO A 99 11.50 -0.60 4.68
CA PRO A 99 12.14 0.08 5.81
C PRO A 99 11.78 1.58 5.92
N ASN A 100 11.22 2.16 4.86
CA ASN A 100 10.85 3.56 4.79
C ASN A 100 9.34 3.80 4.70
N LEU A 101 8.50 2.76 4.82
CA LEU A 101 7.06 2.90 4.68
C LEU A 101 6.48 3.73 5.84
N SER A 102 6.03 4.94 5.53
CA SER A 102 5.57 5.93 6.51
C SER A 102 4.08 6.24 6.38
N ILE A 103 3.53 6.09 5.18
CA ILE A 103 2.12 6.35 4.88
C ILE A 103 1.50 5.09 4.31
N LEU A 104 0.43 4.63 4.95
CA LEU A 104 -0.37 3.51 4.50
C LEU A 104 -1.83 3.94 4.42
N ASP A 105 -2.43 3.78 3.24
CA ASP A 105 -3.85 4.01 3.02
C ASP A 105 -4.58 2.69 2.78
N LEU A 106 -5.47 2.37 3.71
CA LEU A 106 -6.36 1.21 3.73
C LEU A 106 -7.83 1.64 3.70
N ASN A 107 -8.15 2.90 3.36
CA ASN A 107 -9.52 3.41 3.49
C ASN A 107 -10.14 3.85 2.14
N PRO A 108 -11.23 3.19 1.68
CA PRO A 108 -11.89 2.03 2.27
C PRO A 108 -11.14 0.72 1.98
N ALA A 109 -11.21 -0.29 2.85
CA ALA A 109 -10.78 -1.65 2.50
C ALA A 109 -11.63 -2.64 3.29
N ASP A 110 -12.70 -3.12 2.66
CA ASP A 110 -13.76 -3.87 3.36
C ASP A 110 -13.29 -5.23 3.88
N GLY A 111 -12.25 -5.80 3.29
CA GLY A 111 -11.63 -7.05 3.76
C GLY A 111 -10.73 -6.87 4.98
N ILE A 112 -10.42 -5.64 5.39
CA ILE A 112 -9.62 -5.34 6.57
C ILE A 112 -10.55 -5.23 7.80
N THR A 113 -10.33 -6.08 8.79
CA THR A 113 -11.06 -6.10 10.06
C THR A 113 -10.20 -5.52 11.19
N LYS A 114 -10.80 -5.26 12.36
CA LYS A 114 -10.07 -4.82 13.55
C LYS A 114 -8.90 -5.74 13.97
N ASN A 115 -8.88 -7.00 13.52
CA ASN A 115 -7.78 -7.92 13.80
C ASN A 115 -6.47 -7.49 13.13
N ALA A 116 -6.54 -6.88 11.93
CA ALA A 116 -5.35 -6.35 11.25
C ALA A 116 -4.58 -5.33 12.08
N ALA A 117 -5.21 -4.68 13.06
CA ALA A 117 -4.51 -3.76 13.95
C ALA A 117 -3.40 -4.45 14.78
N ASN A 118 -3.46 -5.77 15.01
CA ASN A 118 -2.34 -6.51 15.61
C ASN A 118 -1.09 -6.51 14.71
N ASP A 119 -1.28 -6.46 13.40
CA ASP A 119 -0.21 -6.43 12.42
C ASP A 119 0.22 -5.00 12.10
N VAL A 120 -0.72 -4.04 11.99
CA VAL A 120 -0.41 -2.62 11.80
C VAL A 120 0.56 -2.11 12.86
N ILE A 121 0.35 -2.45 14.15
CA ILE A 121 1.23 -1.99 15.24
C ILE A 121 2.67 -2.50 15.13
N ARG A 122 2.95 -3.50 14.30
CA ARG A 122 4.30 -4.02 14.04
C ARG A 122 5.03 -3.20 12.99
N ILE A 123 4.32 -2.44 12.14
CA ILE A 123 4.89 -1.54 11.14
C ILE A 123 5.29 -0.21 11.81
N LYS A 124 6.35 -0.24 12.62
CA LYS A 124 6.78 0.88 13.49
C LYS A 124 7.20 2.15 12.75
N THR A 125 7.40 2.07 11.44
CA THR A 125 7.79 3.18 10.57
C THR A 125 6.61 4.09 10.20
N LEU A 126 5.35 3.65 10.44
CA LEU A 126 4.17 4.42 10.07
C LEU A 126 4.04 5.71 10.88
N THR A 127 3.85 6.82 10.17
CA THR A 127 3.50 8.13 10.73
C THR A 127 2.07 8.53 10.35
N PHE A 128 1.51 7.92 9.30
CA PHE A 128 0.16 8.19 8.84
C PHE A 128 -0.54 6.90 8.42
N LEU A 129 -1.78 6.74 8.88
CA LEU A 129 -2.66 5.64 8.51
C LEU A 129 -4.05 6.19 8.15
N ALA A 130 -4.45 6.04 6.89
CA ALA A 130 -5.87 6.14 6.55
C ALA A 130 -6.50 4.77 6.83
N ALA A 131 -7.27 4.70 7.92
CA ALA A 131 -7.79 3.46 8.46
C ALA A 131 -9.20 3.16 7.94
N PRO A 132 -9.51 1.89 7.63
CA PRO A 132 -10.83 1.47 7.16
C PRO A 132 -11.89 1.70 8.25
N LYS A 133 -13.16 1.69 7.84
CA LYS A 133 -14.31 1.84 8.74
C LYS A 133 -14.32 0.82 9.91
N SER A 134 -13.75 -0.37 9.70
CA SER A 134 -13.66 -1.41 10.72
C SER A 134 -12.76 -1.06 11.90
N PHE A 135 -11.91 -0.03 11.78
CA PHE A 135 -11.07 0.47 12.87
C PHE A 135 -11.87 1.50 13.66
N ASP A 136 -12.60 1.02 14.66
CA ASP A 136 -13.31 1.84 15.64
C ASP A 136 -12.35 2.65 16.54
N THR A 137 -12.92 3.48 17.42
CA THR A 137 -12.17 4.34 18.35
C THR A 137 -11.21 3.54 19.23
N GLU A 138 -11.62 2.36 19.72
CA GLU A 138 -10.76 1.51 20.56
C GLU A 138 -9.56 0.99 19.77
N THR A 139 -9.81 0.47 18.56
CA THR A 139 -8.78 -0.03 17.66
C THR A 139 -7.77 1.07 17.30
N ARG A 140 -8.24 2.28 16.98
CA ARG A 140 -7.38 3.44 16.68
C ARG A 140 -6.55 3.87 17.88
N THR A 141 -7.16 3.93 19.06
CA THR A 141 -6.48 4.28 20.32
C THR A 141 -5.36 3.29 20.62
N ARG A 142 -5.62 1.99 20.42
CA ARG A 142 -4.61 0.94 20.57
C ARG A 142 -3.44 1.13 19.62
N ILE A 143 -3.70 1.46 18.36
CA ILE A 143 -2.64 1.73 17.37
C ILE A 143 -1.82 2.97 17.77
N GLN A 144 -2.47 4.07 18.15
CA GLN A 144 -1.79 5.30 18.59
C GLN A 144 -0.91 5.09 19.82
N LYS A 145 -1.36 4.28 20.77
CA LYS A 145 -0.55 3.91 21.94
C LYS A 145 0.69 3.10 21.54
N ALA A 146 0.57 2.22 20.55
CA ALA A 146 1.64 1.33 20.11
C ALA A 146 2.62 1.98 19.10
N ILE A 147 2.17 3.02 18.39
CA ILE A 147 2.95 3.83 17.46
C ILE A 147 2.77 5.31 17.84
N PRO A 148 3.53 5.81 18.83
CA PRO A 148 3.39 7.20 19.29
C PRO A 148 3.61 8.20 18.15
N GLY A 149 2.72 9.19 18.03
CA GLY A 149 2.80 10.24 17.00
C GLY A 149 2.17 9.87 15.65
N ILE A 150 1.64 8.65 15.49
CA ILE A 150 0.90 8.28 14.28
C ILE A 150 -0.38 9.12 14.14
N THR A 151 -0.59 9.68 12.95
CA THR A 151 -1.87 10.29 12.56
C THR A 151 -2.77 9.22 11.96
N ILE A 152 -3.98 9.06 12.49
CA ILE A 152 -4.96 8.11 11.96
C ILE A 152 -6.21 8.85 11.49
N VAL A 153 -6.57 8.70 10.22
CA VAL A 153 -7.77 9.31 9.60
C VAL A 153 -8.71 8.24 9.03
N GLY A 154 -9.90 8.62 8.56
CA GLY A 154 -10.90 7.72 7.99
C GLY A 154 -12.31 8.07 8.44
N LEU A 155 -13.32 7.70 7.63
CA LEU A 155 -14.72 8.04 7.89
C LEU A 155 -15.35 7.13 8.94
N TYR A 156 -16.31 7.68 9.68
CA TYR A 156 -17.16 7.02 10.67
C TYR A 156 -18.42 6.44 10.00
#